data_AF-A0A819EF52-F1
#
_entry.id   AF-A0A819EF52-F1
#
_cell.length_a   1.000
_cell.length_b   1.000
_cell.length_c   1.000
_cell.angle_alpha   90.00
_cell.angle_beta   90.00
_cell.angle_gamma   90.00
#
_symmetry.space_group_name_H-M   'P 1'
#
loop_
_entity.id
_entity.type
_entity.pdbx_description
1 polymer ?
#
loop_
_entity_poly.entity_id
_entity_poly.type
_entity_poly.pdbx_seq_one_letter_code
_entity_poly.pdbx_strand_id
1 'polypeptide(L)'
;MATERTSPSWEDLITSCSLESCTCQIYNRQASPPSNDYHKSCCCGRLIRLHSFNGTSLLPKIKNNGETEWNPPDHFGIRVHSTKVPINVFGRIKSTDCKFIRIDIRSKLKNIYNLLVDDCGGDEHKPSLILSVYGGAKYFLVPEKLEKEIIRGIVDAASGTDTWILTAGINNGVSKLVGEGISHYRLLREYPNKVKCIGMTMWGTVNESTRFELKHSTDSYIKKHELRRQISDTIQEDKETIEQNHTHCILFDDGQLSGYLGDTQRHHLVTHACQQANHTCYGVTIIVEGGLNTLKIIKNDIDEHRPIVLIKGSGRLADTLATLIEQSSTIEKTVQNYPTDEDIKKVVEYFIPTPDNFDFRSTIEQIKTVLKEENRYLINVFSLNDDNNMAQTIFNAIFVKIKKNVVDDNVNIRKNERNNQGQNDQDKLINLALEWNYFEGVLPILHTRQDTKLRVTDTIHRLNQTKRKLTKDKLRLTGAELLRTENELQQAEDELRLINTTNEVKFLEMKEEN
;
A
#
# COMPACT_ATOMS: atom_id res chain seq x y z
N MET A 1 7.33 -28.50 -32.85
CA MET A 1 7.57 -28.36 -31.41
C MET A 1 7.81 -26.89 -31.13
N ALA A 2 6.74 -26.15 -30.80
CA ALA A 2 6.90 -24.81 -30.28
C ALA A 2 7.49 -24.94 -28.87
N THR A 3 8.71 -24.47 -28.66
CA THR A 3 9.31 -24.36 -27.33
C THR A 3 8.45 -23.39 -26.54
N GLU A 4 7.69 -23.88 -25.56
CA GLU A 4 7.09 -23.06 -24.52
C GLU A 4 8.21 -22.22 -23.90
N ARG A 5 8.23 -20.91 -24.18
CA ARG A 5 9.10 -20.00 -23.45
C ARG A 5 8.55 -19.94 -22.04
N THR A 6 9.21 -20.63 -21.12
CA THR A 6 8.97 -20.48 -19.68
C THR A 6 9.15 -19.02 -19.32
N SER A 7 8.16 -18.42 -18.65
CA SER A 7 8.27 -17.06 -18.13
C SER A 7 9.54 -16.90 -17.29
N PRO A 8 10.24 -15.75 -17.37
CA PRO A 8 11.50 -15.55 -16.64
C PRO A 8 11.29 -15.72 -15.14
N SER A 9 12.26 -16.35 -14.46
CA SER A 9 12.22 -16.49 -13.01
C SER A 9 12.43 -15.13 -12.31
N TRP A 10 12.11 -15.05 -11.02
CA TRP A 10 12.35 -13.84 -10.21
C TRP A 10 13.83 -13.44 -10.24
N GLU A 11 14.72 -14.43 -10.17
CA GLU A 11 16.16 -14.26 -10.22
C GLU A 11 16.64 -13.77 -11.60
N ASP A 12 16.04 -14.25 -12.69
CA ASP A 12 16.33 -13.77 -14.05
C ASP A 12 15.92 -12.30 -14.22
N LEU A 13 14.71 -11.95 -13.74
CA LEU A 13 14.20 -10.59 -13.77
C LEU A 13 15.12 -9.62 -13.02
N ILE A 14 15.55 -9.99 -11.81
CA ILE A 14 16.49 -9.20 -11.02
C ILE A 14 17.83 -9.02 -11.74
N THR A 15 18.35 -10.07 -12.35
CA THR A 15 19.64 -10.00 -13.06
C THR A 15 19.57 -9.10 -14.30
N SER A 16 18.40 -9.00 -14.92
CA SER A 16 18.15 -8.14 -16.08
C SER A 16 17.81 -6.67 -15.72
N CYS A 17 17.49 -6.38 -14.45
CA CYS A 17 17.03 -5.06 -14.04
C CYS A 17 18.21 -4.16 -13.59
N SER A 18 18.08 -2.85 -13.82
CA SER A 18 19.06 -1.85 -13.38
C SER A 18 18.82 -1.40 -11.94
N LEU A 19 18.83 -2.35 -11.01
CA LEU A 19 18.74 -2.10 -9.57
C LEU A 19 20.07 -2.44 -8.90
N GLU A 20 20.35 -1.77 -7.78
CA GLU A 20 21.59 -1.89 -7.02
C GLU A 20 21.23 -2.00 -5.54
N SER A 21 22.08 -2.62 -4.73
CA SER A 21 21.99 -2.58 -3.27
C SER A 21 22.89 -1.46 -2.71
N CYS A 22 22.81 -1.24 -1.40
CA CYS A 22 23.64 -0.25 -0.69
C CYS A 22 24.50 -0.92 0.39
N THR A 23 25.66 -0.33 0.70
CA THR A 23 26.46 -0.66 1.89
C THR A 23 27.13 0.57 2.48
N CYS A 24 27.46 0.52 3.78
CA CYS A 24 28.21 1.59 4.43
C CYS A 24 29.65 1.65 3.88
N GLN A 25 30.16 2.88 3.67
CA GLN A 25 31.49 3.17 3.14
C GLN A 25 32.61 3.15 4.20
N ILE A 26 32.27 3.04 5.50
CA ILE A 26 33.28 2.99 6.57
C ILE A 26 33.93 1.61 6.62
N TYR A 27 35.26 1.56 6.75
CA TYR A 27 36.03 0.32 6.85
C TYR A 27 37.14 0.39 7.93
N ASN A 28 37.32 -0.72 8.66
CA ASN A 28 38.34 -0.96 9.69
C ASN A 28 39.67 -1.51 9.13
N ARG A 29 40.65 -0.65 8.83
CA ARG A 29 41.95 -1.04 8.25
C ARG A 29 42.87 -1.90 9.13
N GLN A 30 42.52 -2.19 10.39
CA GLN A 30 43.40 -2.95 11.27
C GLN A 30 42.95 -4.41 11.39
N ALA A 31 43.91 -5.34 11.26
CA ALA A 31 43.76 -6.73 11.67
C ALA A 31 43.43 -6.86 13.18
N SER A 32 43.62 -5.80 13.96
CA SER A 32 43.27 -5.67 15.37
C SER A 32 43.12 -4.19 15.76
N PRO A 33 41.90 -3.59 15.74
CA PRO A 33 41.65 -2.30 16.38
C PRO A 33 42.23 -2.24 17.79
N PRO A 34 42.61 -1.05 18.32
CA PRO A 34 42.88 -0.89 19.74
C PRO A 34 41.69 -1.45 20.53
N SER A 35 41.93 -2.13 21.65
CA SER A 35 40.90 -2.86 22.41
C SER A 35 39.64 -2.05 22.73
N ASN A 36 39.76 -0.72 22.84
CA ASN A 36 38.65 0.19 23.13
C ASN A 36 37.80 0.59 21.91
N ASP A 37 38.28 0.45 20.68
CA ASP A 37 37.56 0.85 19.45
C ASP A 37 36.78 -0.31 18.80
N TYR A 38 37.03 -1.55 19.22
CA TYR A 38 36.32 -2.76 18.77
C TYR A 38 34.80 -2.71 19.04
N HIS A 39 34.40 -2.02 20.11
CA HIS A 39 33.02 -1.90 20.58
C HIS A 39 32.34 -0.58 20.20
N LYS A 40 33.04 0.32 19.47
CA LYS A 40 32.43 1.58 19.03
C LYS A 40 31.47 1.34 17.86
N SER A 41 30.31 1.99 17.94
CA SER A 41 29.30 2.01 16.88
C SER A 41 29.65 3.04 15.81
N CYS A 42 29.59 2.62 14.55
CA CYS A 42 29.61 3.50 13.40
C CYS A 42 28.32 4.34 13.34
N CYS A 43 28.33 5.48 12.64
CA CYS A 43 27.14 6.30 12.36
C CYS A 43 26.03 5.52 11.63
N CYS A 44 26.36 4.41 10.96
CA CYS A 44 25.37 3.51 10.36
C CYS A 44 24.69 2.58 11.38
N GLY A 45 25.10 2.62 12.65
CA GLY A 45 24.60 1.76 13.73
C GLY A 45 25.28 0.38 13.85
N ARG A 46 26.16 -0.01 12.92
CA ARG A 46 26.97 -1.24 13.03
C ARG A 46 28.19 -1.03 13.90
N LEU A 47 28.64 -2.06 14.61
CA LEU A 47 29.99 -2.04 15.19
C LEU A 47 31.04 -1.89 14.09
N ILE A 48 32.09 -1.12 14.35
CA ILE A 48 33.19 -0.89 13.39
C ILE A 48 33.78 -2.21 12.88
N ARG A 49 33.93 -3.22 13.76
CA ARG A 49 34.44 -4.55 13.41
C ARG A 49 33.58 -5.34 12.41
N LEU A 50 32.32 -4.97 12.20
CA LEU A 50 31.38 -5.65 11.30
C LEU A 50 31.40 -5.07 9.87
N HIS A 51 32.28 -4.10 9.59
CA HIS A 51 32.49 -3.56 8.24
C HIS A 51 33.56 -4.34 7.47
N SER A 52 33.29 -4.62 6.19
CA SER A 52 34.13 -5.42 5.28
C SER A 52 35.37 -4.68 4.76
N PHE A 53 36.40 -5.43 4.35
CA PHE A 53 37.77 -4.94 4.12
C PHE A 53 38.03 -3.94 2.96
N ASN A 54 37.00 -3.57 2.21
CA ASN A 54 37.14 -2.83 0.95
C ASN A 54 36.28 -1.54 0.97
N GLY A 55 36.93 -0.38 1.08
CA GLY A 55 36.30 0.96 1.06
C GLY A 55 37.32 2.11 1.24
N THR A 56 36.89 3.37 1.06
CA THR A 56 37.72 4.58 1.19
C THR A 56 38.11 4.82 2.65
N SER A 57 39.43 4.90 2.90
CA SER A 57 40.02 5.02 4.24
C SER A 57 39.66 6.34 4.94
N LEU A 58 39.06 6.29 6.13
CA LEU A 58 39.16 7.38 7.10
C LEU A 58 40.49 7.17 7.86
N LEU A 59 41.51 7.93 7.50
CA LEU A 59 42.78 7.89 8.25
C LEU A 59 42.53 8.42 9.67
N PRO A 60 42.94 7.71 10.73
CA PRO A 60 42.93 8.27 12.09
C PRO A 60 43.87 9.48 12.15
N LYS A 61 43.49 10.52 12.91
CA LYS A 61 44.46 11.56 13.31
C LYS A 61 45.26 10.98 14.48
N ILE A 62 46.59 11.00 14.37
CA ILE A 62 47.49 10.64 15.47
C ILE A 62 47.51 11.85 16.41
N LYS A 63 47.09 11.65 17.66
CA LYS A 63 47.25 12.67 18.71
C LYS A 63 48.73 12.82 19.05
N ASN A 64 49.11 13.99 19.59
CA ASN A 64 50.49 14.28 19.99
C ASN A 64 51.08 13.27 21.02
N ASN A 65 50.23 12.48 21.69
CA ASN A 65 50.60 11.43 22.63
C ASN A 65 50.76 10.03 22.00
N GLY A 66 50.64 9.90 20.67
CA GLY A 66 50.76 8.62 19.96
C GLY A 66 49.49 7.77 19.93
N GLU A 67 48.38 8.22 20.54
CA GLU A 67 47.10 7.53 20.48
C GLU A 67 46.36 7.83 19.16
N THR A 68 45.78 6.79 18.55
CA THR A 68 44.92 6.92 17.37
C THR A 68 43.49 7.26 17.80
N GLU A 69 42.96 8.41 17.38
CA GLU A 69 41.55 8.74 17.57
C GLU A 69 40.81 8.76 16.22
N TRP A 70 39.69 8.02 16.18
CA TRP A 70 38.77 8.03 15.05
C TRP A 70 37.98 9.35 15.02
N ASN A 71 38.32 10.22 14.09
CA ASN A 71 37.55 11.43 13.78
C ASN A 71 36.83 11.25 12.43
N PRO A 72 35.56 10.78 12.42
CA PRO A 72 34.77 10.82 11.20
C PRO A 72 34.62 12.30 10.74
N PRO A 73 34.65 12.58 9.43
CA PRO A 73 34.44 13.92 8.89
C PRO A 73 33.18 14.57 9.46
N ASP A 74 33.32 15.82 9.89
CA ASP A 74 32.19 16.71 10.12
C ASP A 74 31.39 16.74 8.81
N HIS A 75 30.09 16.40 8.87
CA HIS A 75 29.17 16.19 7.72
C HIS A 75 29.03 14.76 7.15
N PHE A 76 29.11 13.72 8.01
CA PHE A 76 28.76 12.33 7.69
C PHE A 76 27.24 12.09 7.50
N GLY A 77 26.61 12.78 6.54
CA GLY A 77 25.18 12.64 6.22
C GLY A 77 24.84 11.39 5.38
N ILE A 78 23.54 11.09 5.25
CA ILE A 78 23.00 9.89 4.57
C ILE A 78 23.56 9.67 3.14
N ARG A 79 23.92 10.75 2.44
CA ARG A 79 24.44 10.69 1.06
C ARG A 79 25.94 10.41 0.95
N VAL A 80 26.70 10.58 2.04
CA VAL A 80 28.17 10.49 2.05
C VAL A 80 28.67 9.22 2.75
N HIS A 81 27.81 8.56 3.54
CA HIS A 81 28.18 7.38 4.34
C HIS A 81 27.96 6.03 3.64
N SER A 82 27.29 5.98 2.48
CA SER A 82 26.87 4.74 1.86
C SER A 82 27.11 4.70 0.34
N THR A 83 27.61 3.57 -0.16
CA THR A 83 27.92 3.33 -1.57
C THR A 83 27.01 2.27 -2.15
N LYS A 84 26.73 2.44 -3.44
CA LYS A 84 26.04 1.43 -4.22
C LYS A 84 26.94 0.23 -4.47
N VAL A 85 26.32 -0.94 -4.50
CA VAL A 85 26.96 -2.23 -4.82
C VAL A 85 26.00 -3.06 -5.67
N PRO A 86 26.49 -4.04 -6.44
CA PRO A 86 25.62 -5.01 -7.10
C PRO A 86 24.65 -5.65 -6.12
N ILE A 87 23.48 -6.06 -6.61
CA ILE A 87 22.48 -6.72 -5.76
C ILE A 87 23.09 -7.98 -5.15
N ASN A 88 23.03 -8.08 -3.83
CA ASN A 88 23.67 -9.16 -3.07
C ASN A 88 22.73 -9.91 -2.12
N VAL A 89 21.48 -9.48 -2.00
CA VAL A 89 20.46 -10.15 -1.19
C VAL A 89 19.15 -10.15 -1.96
N PHE A 90 18.80 -11.31 -2.50
CA PHE A 90 17.55 -11.56 -3.22
C PHE A 90 17.28 -13.06 -3.26
N GLY A 91 16.06 -13.45 -3.60
CA GLY A 91 15.68 -14.85 -3.79
C GLY A 91 14.27 -15.11 -3.31
N ARG A 92 14.03 -16.34 -2.84
CA ARG A 92 12.72 -16.80 -2.38
C ARG A 92 12.78 -17.57 -1.07
N ILE A 93 11.84 -17.32 -0.17
CA ILE A 93 11.64 -18.08 1.06
C ILE A 93 10.87 -19.37 0.73
N LYS A 94 11.51 -20.52 0.85
CA LYS A 94 10.97 -21.82 0.40
C LYS A 94 9.66 -22.23 1.08
N SER A 95 9.44 -21.85 2.35
CA SER A 95 8.26 -22.24 3.11
C SER A 95 6.98 -21.52 2.68
N THR A 96 7.08 -20.26 2.26
CA THR A 96 5.93 -19.41 1.93
C THR A 96 5.90 -18.94 0.49
N ASP A 97 6.92 -19.28 -0.29
CA ASP A 97 7.14 -18.81 -1.65
C ASP A 97 7.31 -17.27 -1.75
N CYS A 98 7.62 -16.60 -0.64
CA CYS A 98 7.80 -15.14 -0.61
C CYS A 98 9.10 -14.74 -1.31
N LYS A 99 8.98 -13.93 -2.37
CA LYS A 99 10.12 -13.37 -3.12
C LYS A 99 10.66 -12.15 -2.39
N PHE A 100 11.98 -11.97 -2.36
CA PHE A 100 12.57 -10.80 -1.72
C PHE A 100 13.73 -10.23 -2.51
N ILE A 101 13.99 -8.94 -2.28
CA ILE A 101 15.10 -8.19 -2.87
C ILE A 101 15.53 -7.05 -1.94
N ARG A 102 16.83 -6.87 -1.76
CA ARG A 102 17.43 -5.71 -1.08
C ARG A 102 17.91 -4.70 -2.11
N ILE A 103 17.42 -3.48 -2.02
CA ILE A 103 17.71 -2.42 -2.99
C ILE A 103 18.13 -1.14 -2.29
N ASP A 104 18.96 -0.34 -2.94
CA ASP A 104 19.30 1.00 -2.50
C ASP A 104 18.04 1.87 -2.48
N ILE A 105 17.82 2.62 -1.39
CA ILE A 105 16.67 3.53 -1.25
C ILE A 105 16.59 4.60 -2.35
N ARG A 106 17.73 4.90 -2.99
CA ARG A 106 17.88 5.88 -4.08
C ARG A 106 17.58 5.26 -5.45
N SER A 107 17.19 3.99 -5.52
CA SER A 107 16.79 3.32 -6.75
C SER A 107 15.61 4.05 -7.40
N LYS A 108 15.61 4.14 -8.73
CA LYS A 108 14.51 4.77 -9.46
C LYS A 108 13.24 3.93 -9.30
N LEU A 109 12.13 4.56 -8.93
CA LEU A 109 10.82 3.91 -8.77
C LEU A 109 10.39 3.17 -10.03
N LYS A 110 10.70 3.71 -11.22
CA LYS A 110 10.46 3.05 -12.51
C LYS A 110 11.04 1.65 -12.58
N ASN A 111 12.25 1.44 -12.07
CA ASN A 111 12.92 0.14 -12.14
C ASN A 111 12.25 -0.86 -11.18
N ILE A 112 11.78 -0.40 -10.02
CA ILE A 112 11.03 -1.21 -9.05
C ILE A 112 9.65 -1.58 -9.61
N TYR A 113 8.95 -0.61 -10.19
CA TYR A 113 7.65 -0.80 -10.83
C TYR A 113 7.73 -1.81 -11.98
N ASN A 114 8.69 -1.63 -12.89
CA ASN A 114 8.88 -2.54 -14.02
C ASN A 114 9.19 -3.96 -13.54
N LEU A 115 10.07 -4.13 -12.55
CA LEU A 115 10.37 -5.44 -11.97
C LEU A 115 9.11 -6.17 -11.47
N LEU A 116 8.22 -5.44 -10.77
CA LEU A 116 6.97 -6.00 -10.25
C LEU A 116 5.98 -6.34 -11.37
N VAL A 117 5.85 -5.48 -12.39
CA VAL A 117 4.99 -5.72 -13.55
C VAL A 117 5.49 -6.92 -14.36
N ASP A 118 6.79 -7.01 -14.61
CA ASP A 118 7.40 -8.13 -15.31
C ASP A 118 7.18 -9.46 -14.56
N ASP A 119 7.26 -9.44 -13.22
CA ASP A 119 6.93 -10.62 -12.39
C ASP A 119 5.44 -11.01 -12.46
N CYS A 120 4.57 -10.05 -12.73
CA CYS A 120 3.14 -10.30 -12.94
C CYS A 120 2.84 -10.87 -14.34
N GLY A 121 3.83 -10.97 -15.24
CA GLY A 121 3.65 -11.42 -16.62
C GLY A 121 3.73 -10.29 -17.66
N GLY A 122 4.16 -9.09 -17.25
CA GLY A 122 4.37 -7.95 -18.12
C GLY A 122 3.19 -6.99 -18.16
N ASP A 123 3.16 -6.16 -19.21
CA ASP A 123 2.28 -5.00 -19.32
C ASP A 123 0.77 -5.32 -19.29
N GLU A 124 0.38 -6.54 -19.64
CA GLU A 124 -1.00 -7.04 -19.59
C GLU A 124 -1.51 -7.23 -18.15
N HIS A 125 -0.61 -7.34 -17.17
CA HIS A 125 -0.89 -7.57 -15.76
C HIS A 125 -0.45 -6.42 -14.85
N LYS A 126 -0.43 -5.20 -15.39
CA LYS A 126 -0.28 -3.98 -14.58
C LYS A 126 -1.41 -3.88 -13.56
N PRO A 127 -1.15 -3.35 -12.35
CA PRO A 127 -2.20 -3.24 -11.35
C PRO A 127 -3.27 -2.25 -11.81
N SER A 128 -4.54 -2.65 -11.74
CA SER A 128 -5.69 -1.75 -11.88
C SER A 128 -6.13 -1.16 -10.53
N LEU A 129 -5.73 -1.79 -9.42
CA LEU A 129 -6.00 -1.35 -8.06
C LEU A 129 -4.76 -1.52 -7.18
N ILE A 130 -4.47 -0.52 -6.34
CA ILE A 130 -3.42 -0.58 -5.33
C ILE A 130 -4.00 -0.23 -3.97
N LEU A 131 -3.98 -1.18 -3.04
CA LEU A 131 -4.42 -1.02 -1.67
C LEU A 131 -3.21 -0.81 -0.76
N SER A 132 -2.94 0.43 -0.35
CA SER A 132 -1.82 0.75 0.54
C SER A 132 -2.29 0.80 1.99
N VAL A 133 -1.96 -0.23 2.77
CA VAL A 133 -2.48 -0.43 4.14
C VAL A 133 -1.48 0.07 5.19
N TYR A 134 -1.75 1.22 5.79
CA TYR A 134 -0.95 1.80 6.86
C TYR A 134 -1.57 1.54 8.23
N GLY A 135 -0.73 1.56 9.27
CA GLY A 135 -1.22 1.41 10.62
C GLY A 135 -0.14 1.18 11.67
N GLY A 136 -0.52 0.56 12.78
CA GLY A 136 0.39 0.21 13.86
C GLY A 136 1.56 -0.67 13.39
N ALA A 137 2.78 -0.23 13.68
CA ALA A 137 4.00 -1.02 13.46
C ALA A 137 4.27 -2.04 14.58
N LYS A 138 3.68 -1.81 15.76
CA LYS A 138 3.77 -2.68 16.93
C LYS A 138 2.47 -3.47 17.07
N TYR A 139 2.50 -4.47 17.96
CA TYR A 139 1.29 -5.21 18.33
C TYR A 139 0.19 -4.26 18.80
N PHE A 140 -1.03 -4.55 18.37
CA PHE A 140 -2.23 -3.80 18.68
C PHE A 140 -3.42 -4.76 18.75
N LEU A 141 -4.48 -4.35 19.45
CA LEU A 141 -5.68 -5.15 19.64
C LEU A 141 -6.81 -4.58 18.79
N VAL A 142 -7.37 -5.42 17.93
CA VAL A 142 -8.58 -5.13 17.15
C VAL A 142 -9.65 -6.14 17.56
N PRO A 143 -10.92 -5.75 17.68
CA PRO A 143 -12.00 -6.72 17.87
C PRO A 143 -12.00 -7.78 16.77
N GLU A 144 -12.10 -9.06 17.13
CA GLU A 144 -12.00 -10.19 16.17
C GLU A 144 -12.96 -10.05 14.97
N LYS A 145 -14.17 -9.54 15.20
CA LYS A 145 -15.14 -9.26 14.13
C LYS A 145 -14.61 -8.21 13.14
N LEU A 146 -13.98 -7.15 13.64
CA LEU A 146 -13.41 -6.10 12.81
C LEU A 146 -12.17 -6.59 12.06
N GLU A 147 -11.30 -7.35 12.72
CA GLU A 147 -10.14 -7.99 12.07
C GLU A 147 -10.56 -8.85 10.87
N LYS A 148 -11.57 -9.72 11.05
CA LYS A 148 -12.11 -10.55 9.96
C LYS A 148 -12.66 -9.71 8.80
N GLU A 149 -13.41 -8.65 9.11
CA GLU A 149 -13.96 -7.75 8.08
C GLU A 149 -12.87 -6.92 7.38
N ILE A 150 -11.77 -6.57 8.07
CA ILE A 150 -10.62 -5.91 7.44
C ILE A 150 -9.99 -6.83 6.40
N ILE A 151 -9.65 -8.05 6.78
CA ILE A 151 -9.02 -9.02 5.86
C ILE A 151 -9.95 -9.33 4.71
N ARG A 152 -11.22 -9.64 5.00
CA ARG A 152 -12.22 -9.94 3.99
C ARG A 152 -12.42 -8.75 3.04
N GLY A 153 -12.55 -7.53 3.55
CA GLY A 153 -12.71 -6.33 2.73
C GLY A 153 -11.53 -6.09 1.78
N ILE A 154 -10.31 -6.31 2.25
CA ILE A 154 -9.10 -6.22 1.40
C ILE A 154 -9.10 -7.29 0.31
N VAL A 155 -9.41 -8.55 0.66
CA VAL A 155 -9.41 -9.66 -0.31
C VAL A 155 -10.57 -9.54 -1.29
N ASP A 156 -11.76 -9.20 -0.83
CA ASP A 156 -12.97 -9.02 -1.66
C ASP A 156 -12.77 -7.84 -2.63
N ALA A 157 -12.16 -6.73 -2.20
CA ALA A 157 -11.83 -5.60 -3.09
C ALA A 157 -10.75 -5.95 -4.13
N ALA A 158 -9.79 -6.80 -3.76
CA ALA A 158 -8.73 -7.28 -4.65
C ALA A 158 -9.19 -8.41 -5.58
N SER A 159 -10.36 -9.01 -5.32
CA SER A 159 -10.88 -10.13 -6.08
C SER A 159 -11.39 -9.66 -7.44
N GLY A 160 -10.95 -10.33 -8.51
CA GLY A 160 -11.35 -10.00 -9.89
C GLY A 160 -10.50 -8.91 -10.56
N THR A 161 -9.60 -8.25 -9.82
CA THR A 161 -8.72 -7.20 -10.32
C THR A 161 -7.24 -7.61 -10.22
N ASP A 162 -6.41 -7.04 -11.10
CA ASP A 162 -4.96 -7.11 -10.94
C ASP A 162 -4.58 -6.12 -9.83
N THR A 163 -4.38 -6.61 -8.61
CA THR A 163 -4.25 -5.77 -7.41
C THR A 163 -2.91 -5.92 -6.73
N TRP A 164 -2.31 -4.79 -6.34
CA TRP A 164 -1.20 -4.77 -5.39
C TRP A 164 -1.67 -4.34 -4.00
N ILE A 165 -1.43 -5.18 -2.99
CA ILE A 165 -1.64 -4.85 -1.58
C ILE A 165 -0.29 -4.48 -0.98
N LEU A 166 -0.10 -3.23 -0.58
CA LEU A 166 1.16 -2.74 -0.05
C LEU A 166 1.11 -2.57 1.47
N THR A 167 2.02 -3.22 2.19
CA THR A 167 2.14 -3.14 3.65
C THR A 167 3.55 -2.68 4.06
N ALA A 168 3.77 -2.47 5.37
CA ALA A 168 5.09 -2.20 5.90
C ALA A 168 6.06 -3.39 5.79
N GLY A 169 5.59 -4.62 5.54
CA GLY A 169 6.44 -5.80 5.31
C GLY A 169 7.12 -6.40 6.54
N ILE A 170 6.82 -5.91 7.74
CA ILE A 170 7.29 -6.47 9.02
C ILE A 170 6.27 -7.46 9.60
N ASN A 171 6.72 -8.49 10.29
CA ASN A 171 5.89 -9.50 10.96
C ASN A 171 5.41 -8.99 12.33
N ASN A 172 4.88 -7.78 12.35
CA ASN A 172 4.23 -7.20 13.50
C ASN A 172 3.13 -6.22 13.05
N GLY A 173 2.22 -5.89 13.97
CA GLY A 173 1.15 -4.94 13.74
C GLY A 173 0.31 -5.25 12.50
N VAL A 174 -0.08 -4.20 11.76
CA VAL A 174 -1.02 -4.32 10.63
C VAL A 174 -0.47 -5.15 9.48
N SER A 175 0.85 -5.11 9.27
CA SER A 175 1.50 -5.90 8.23
C SER A 175 1.35 -7.40 8.49
N LYS A 176 1.51 -7.83 9.75
CA LYS A 176 1.26 -9.21 10.16
C LYS A 176 -0.20 -9.61 10.00
N LEU A 177 -1.13 -8.77 10.44
CA LEU A 177 -2.58 -9.00 10.30
C LEU A 177 -2.95 -9.28 8.83
N VAL A 178 -2.48 -8.45 7.90
CA VAL A 178 -2.69 -8.65 6.46
C VAL A 178 -2.01 -9.94 5.96
N GLY A 179 -0.77 -10.21 6.38
CA GLY A 179 -0.04 -11.42 6.00
C GLY A 179 -0.73 -12.71 6.42
N GLU A 180 -1.16 -12.82 7.69
CA GLU A 180 -1.87 -13.97 8.22
C GLU A 180 -3.22 -14.17 7.53
N GLY A 181 -3.96 -13.08 7.28
CA GLY A 181 -5.19 -13.11 6.51
C GLY A 181 -4.99 -13.67 5.11
N ILE A 182 -3.99 -13.18 4.38
CA ILE A 182 -3.66 -13.68 3.04
C ILE A 182 -3.24 -15.15 3.05
N SER A 183 -2.46 -15.56 4.05
CA SER A 183 -2.08 -16.96 4.25
C SER A 183 -3.31 -17.84 4.41
N HIS A 184 -4.29 -17.41 5.20
CA HIS A 184 -5.55 -18.12 5.39
C HIS A 184 -6.31 -18.31 4.06
N TYR A 185 -6.50 -17.24 3.27
CA TYR A 185 -7.18 -17.34 1.97
C TYR A 185 -6.38 -18.19 0.97
N ARG A 186 -5.03 -18.18 1.03
CA ARG A 186 -4.19 -19.06 0.21
C ARG A 186 -4.40 -20.53 0.54
N LEU A 187 -4.47 -20.87 1.84
CA LEU A 187 -4.74 -22.24 2.30
C LEU A 187 -6.12 -22.74 1.87
N LEU A 188 -7.11 -21.85 1.85
CA LEU A 188 -8.46 -22.15 1.34
C LEU A 188 -8.53 -22.22 -0.20
N ARG A 189 -7.45 -21.89 -0.92
CA ARG A 189 -7.41 -21.70 -2.38
C ARG A 189 -8.38 -20.62 -2.88
N GLU A 190 -8.68 -19.67 -2.02
CA GLU A 190 -9.56 -18.53 -2.28
C GLU A 190 -8.75 -17.25 -2.56
N TYR A 191 -7.43 -17.28 -2.34
CA TYR A 191 -6.56 -16.14 -2.67
C TYR A 191 -6.49 -15.94 -4.19
N PRO A 192 -6.81 -14.74 -4.71
CA PRO A 192 -6.86 -14.55 -6.16
C PRO A 192 -5.45 -14.56 -6.77
N ASN A 193 -5.27 -15.30 -7.86
CA ASN A 193 -3.98 -15.46 -8.55
C ASN A 193 -3.35 -14.14 -9.02
N LYS A 194 -4.19 -13.12 -9.24
CA LYS A 194 -3.84 -11.78 -9.73
C LYS A 194 -3.41 -10.80 -8.63
N VAL A 195 -3.47 -11.22 -7.36
CA VAL A 195 -3.16 -10.33 -6.23
C VAL A 195 -1.71 -10.52 -5.79
N LYS A 196 -0.98 -9.42 -5.71
CA LYS A 196 0.37 -9.38 -5.13
C LYS A 196 0.32 -8.63 -3.81
N CYS A 197 0.63 -9.30 -2.71
CA CYS A 197 0.88 -8.62 -1.44
C CYS A 197 2.37 -8.36 -1.25
N ILE A 198 2.74 -7.09 -1.15
CA ILE A 198 4.11 -6.59 -1.23
C ILE A 198 4.42 -5.85 0.08
N GLY A 199 5.31 -6.42 0.88
CA GLY A 199 5.89 -5.78 2.04
C GLY A 199 7.02 -4.84 1.64
N MET A 200 7.00 -3.58 2.11
CA MET A 200 8.02 -2.58 1.81
C MET A 200 8.62 -2.02 3.10
N THR A 201 9.83 -2.46 3.45
CA THR A 201 10.50 -2.04 4.71
C THR A 201 11.94 -1.59 4.49
N MET A 202 12.51 -0.98 5.51
CA MET A 202 13.94 -0.65 5.55
C MET A 202 14.75 -1.85 6.04
N TRP A 203 15.81 -2.20 5.30
CA TRP A 203 16.76 -3.25 5.66
C TRP A 203 17.31 -3.10 7.08
N GLY A 204 17.56 -1.85 7.52
CA GLY A 204 18.05 -1.55 8.87
C GLY A 204 17.11 -1.98 10.00
N THR A 205 15.80 -1.98 9.75
CA THR A 205 14.75 -2.35 10.72
C THR A 205 14.54 -3.85 10.87
N VAL A 206 15.04 -4.63 9.91
CA VAL A 206 14.99 -6.09 9.95
C VAL A 206 16.03 -6.61 10.94
N ASN A 207 15.66 -7.56 11.79
CA ASN A 207 16.59 -8.14 12.75
C ASN A 207 17.75 -8.90 12.09
N GLU A 208 18.87 -9.05 12.82
CA GLU A 208 20.10 -9.66 12.26
C GLU A 208 19.89 -11.11 11.83
N SER A 209 19.09 -11.90 12.56
CA SER A 209 18.82 -13.29 12.22
C SER A 209 18.13 -13.40 10.87
N THR A 210 17.07 -12.63 10.64
CA THR A 210 16.36 -12.59 9.36
C THR A 210 17.29 -12.09 8.26
N ARG A 211 18.07 -11.03 8.49
CA ARG A 211 19.02 -10.52 7.50
C ARG A 211 20.06 -11.56 7.10
N PHE A 212 20.55 -12.34 8.05
CA PHE A 212 21.50 -13.41 7.79
C PHE A 212 20.84 -14.56 7.01
N GLU A 213 19.61 -14.96 7.37
CA GLU A 213 18.85 -15.96 6.62
C GLU A 213 18.63 -15.54 5.17
N LEU A 214 18.24 -14.28 4.91
CA LEU A 214 18.03 -13.77 3.57
C LEU A 214 19.32 -13.75 2.73
N LYS A 215 20.44 -13.32 3.33
CA LYS A 215 21.77 -13.37 2.68
C LYS A 215 22.20 -14.78 2.27
N HIS A 216 21.72 -15.78 2.99
CA HIS A 216 22.10 -17.17 2.84
C HIS A 216 20.93 -18.06 2.41
N SER A 217 19.88 -17.49 1.83
CA SER A 217 18.67 -18.22 1.44
C SER A 217 18.93 -19.37 0.44
N THR A 218 20.08 -19.31 -0.24
CA THR A 218 20.59 -20.32 -1.18
C THR A 218 21.52 -21.36 -0.52
N ASP A 219 21.98 -21.15 0.72
CA ASP A 219 22.99 -21.97 1.41
C ASP A 219 22.38 -22.83 2.55
N SER A 220 22.88 -24.06 2.69
CA SER A 220 22.30 -25.13 3.54
C SER A 220 22.30 -24.88 5.07
N TYR A 221 21.53 -25.72 5.76
CA TYR A 221 21.28 -25.88 7.21
C TYR A 221 22.45 -25.61 8.17
N ILE A 222 23.70 -25.78 7.75
CA ILE A 222 24.91 -25.66 8.60
C ILE A 222 25.13 -24.24 9.14
N LYS A 223 24.77 -23.19 8.39
CA LYS A 223 24.93 -21.79 8.82
C LYS A 223 23.96 -21.36 9.93
N LYS A 224 22.89 -22.12 10.16
CA LYS A 224 21.91 -21.88 11.24
C LYS A 224 22.50 -22.09 12.64
N HIS A 225 23.61 -22.83 12.77
CA HIS A 225 24.32 -22.99 14.04
C HIS A 225 25.28 -21.83 14.36
N GLU A 226 25.87 -21.18 13.35
CA GLU A 226 26.66 -19.94 13.52
C GLU A 226 25.80 -18.74 13.94
N LEU A 227 24.51 -18.76 13.58
CA LEU A 227 23.46 -17.83 14.00
C LEU A 227 23.52 -17.51 15.50
N ARG A 228 23.69 -18.54 16.35
CA ARG A 228 23.63 -18.37 17.82
C ARG A 228 24.87 -17.69 18.41
N ARG A 229 25.99 -17.67 17.69
CA ARG A 229 27.29 -17.20 18.21
C ARG A 229 27.60 -15.74 17.86
N GLN A 230 26.98 -15.18 16.82
CA GLN A 230 27.24 -13.80 16.35
C GLN A 230 26.15 -12.78 16.77
N ILE A 231 24.99 -13.23 17.22
CA ILE A 231 23.82 -12.38 17.58
C ILE A 231 23.98 -11.61 18.91
N SER A 232 25.03 -11.90 19.69
CA SER A 232 25.24 -11.33 21.03
C SER A 232 25.77 -9.88 21.06
N ASP A 233 26.20 -9.32 19.93
CA ASP A 233 27.07 -8.13 19.95
C ASP A 233 26.51 -6.90 19.20
N THR A 234 25.20 -6.81 19.00
CA THR A 234 24.56 -5.59 18.43
C THR A 234 23.44 -5.14 19.37
N ILE A 235 23.28 -3.82 19.54
CA ILE A 235 22.18 -3.25 20.33
C ILE A 235 20.85 -3.76 19.74
N GLN A 236 20.15 -4.62 20.49
CA GLN A 236 18.93 -5.34 20.09
C GLN A 236 17.65 -4.51 20.30
N GLU A 237 17.69 -3.19 20.07
CA GLU A 237 16.49 -2.37 20.28
C GLU A 237 15.55 -2.45 19.07
N ASP A 238 14.31 -2.88 19.32
CA ASP A 238 13.10 -2.78 18.48
C ASP A 238 13.26 -3.17 16.98
N LYS A 239 13.84 -4.34 16.67
CA LYS A 239 13.93 -4.89 15.30
C LYS A 239 13.00 -6.07 15.07
N GLU A 240 12.36 -6.08 13.91
CA GLU A 240 11.33 -7.06 13.56
C GLU A 240 11.81 -8.10 12.54
N THR A 241 11.10 -9.22 12.44
CA THR A 241 11.24 -10.14 11.30
C THR A 241 10.42 -9.61 10.11
N ILE A 242 10.72 -10.06 8.89
CA ILE A 242 9.86 -9.74 7.75
C ILE A 242 8.62 -10.61 7.77
N GLU A 243 7.50 -10.09 7.27
CA GLU A 243 6.26 -10.85 7.12
C GLU A 243 6.38 -11.81 5.93
N GLN A 244 6.57 -13.09 6.22
CA GLN A 244 6.86 -14.11 5.20
C GLN A 244 5.62 -14.58 4.45
N ASN A 245 4.40 -14.32 4.94
CA ASN A 245 3.16 -14.72 4.25
C ASN A 245 2.82 -13.82 3.05
N HIS A 246 3.51 -12.69 2.89
CA HIS A 246 3.42 -11.87 1.69
C HIS A 246 3.92 -12.60 0.44
N THR A 247 3.57 -12.08 -0.73
CA THR A 247 4.09 -12.57 -2.02
C THR A 247 5.49 -12.04 -2.29
N HIS A 248 5.74 -10.79 -1.90
CA HIS A 248 6.98 -10.07 -2.15
C HIS A 248 7.41 -9.27 -0.92
N CYS A 249 8.72 -9.11 -0.73
CA CYS A 249 9.33 -8.24 0.26
C CYS A 249 10.43 -7.39 -0.38
N ILE A 250 10.23 -6.09 -0.45
CA ILE A 250 11.22 -5.11 -0.95
C ILE A 250 11.88 -4.45 0.25
N LEU A 251 13.20 -4.64 0.35
CA LEU A 251 14.01 -4.19 1.49
C LEU A 251 14.87 -3.00 1.05
N PHE A 252 14.40 -1.80 1.34
CA PHE A 252 15.12 -0.56 1.04
C PHE A 252 16.31 -0.38 1.97
N ASP A 253 17.45 -0.01 1.42
CA ASP A 253 18.68 0.16 2.17
C ASP A 253 19.29 1.52 1.89
N ASP A 254 19.40 2.32 2.95
CA ASP A 254 20.08 3.61 2.94
C ASP A 254 21.50 3.54 3.52
N GLY A 255 21.91 2.37 4.02
CA GLY A 255 23.16 2.13 4.71
C GLY A 255 23.05 2.08 6.23
N GLN A 256 21.89 2.42 6.82
CA GLN A 256 21.69 2.51 8.27
C GLN A 256 21.05 1.25 8.88
N LEU A 257 21.25 1.08 10.20
CA LEU A 257 20.62 0.03 11.03
C LEU A 257 19.45 0.53 11.88
N SER A 258 18.99 1.75 11.61
CA SER A 258 17.86 2.42 12.26
C SER A 258 17.09 3.19 11.19
N GLY A 259 15.81 3.45 11.43
CA GLY A 259 15.02 4.25 10.50
C GLY A 259 13.53 4.03 10.67
N TYR A 260 12.76 4.82 9.93
CA TYR A 260 11.33 4.64 9.78
C TYR A 260 11.05 3.50 8.80
N LEU A 261 9.84 2.95 8.84
CA LEU A 261 9.40 1.96 7.87
C LEU A 261 9.36 2.57 6.46
N GLY A 262 9.26 1.72 5.42
CA GLY A 262 9.29 2.10 4.01
C GLY A 262 8.09 2.95 3.53
N ASP A 263 7.37 3.63 4.42
CA ASP A 263 6.11 4.33 4.17
C ASP A 263 6.20 5.39 3.08
N THR A 264 7.28 6.17 3.07
CA THR A 264 7.55 7.18 2.03
C THR A 264 7.76 6.52 0.67
N GLN A 265 8.50 5.42 0.61
CA GLN A 265 8.76 4.71 -0.66
C GLN A 265 7.48 4.04 -1.18
N ARG A 266 6.67 3.51 -0.27
CA ARG A 266 5.35 2.96 -0.58
C ARG A 266 4.42 4.03 -1.16
N HIS A 267 4.34 5.20 -0.52
CA HIS A 267 3.58 6.34 -1.03
C HIS A 267 4.03 6.72 -2.45
N HIS A 268 5.34 6.86 -2.68
CA HIS A 268 5.85 7.22 -4.01
C HIS A 268 5.64 6.12 -5.07
N LEU A 269 5.72 4.84 -4.69
CA LEU A 269 5.46 3.73 -5.63
C LEU A 269 4.00 3.75 -6.09
N VAL A 270 3.05 3.99 -5.18
CA VAL A 270 1.62 4.13 -5.53
C VAL A 270 1.43 5.29 -6.50
N THR A 271 1.99 6.47 -6.20
CA THR A 271 1.93 7.64 -7.09
C THR A 271 2.51 7.31 -8.47
N HIS A 272 3.69 6.69 -8.51
CA HIS A 272 4.34 6.32 -9.76
C HIS A 272 3.50 5.32 -10.59
N ALA A 273 2.98 4.27 -9.95
CA ALA A 273 2.16 3.26 -10.62
C ALA A 273 0.88 3.86 -11.22
N CYS A 274 0.16 4.69 -10.45
CA CYS A 274 -1.04 5.38 -10.93
C CYS A 274 -0.74 6.31 -12.12
N GLN A 275 0.42 6.97 -12.13
CA GLN A 275 0.86 7.82 -13.25
C GLN A 275 1.23 6.99 -14.49
N GLN A 276 1.94 5.86 -14.33
CA GLN A 276 2.33 5.00 -15.44
C GLN A 276 1.13 4.30 -16.11
N ALA A 277 0.06 4.06 -15.34
CA ALA A 277 -1.14 3.41 -15.83
C ALA A 277 -2.12 4.35 -16.56
N ASN A 278 -1.76 5.62 -16.85
CA ASN A 278 -2.62 6.59 -17.54
C ASN A 278 -4.07 6.65 -16.97
N HIS A 279 -4.20 6.71 -15.64
CA HIS A 279 -5.49 6.72 -14.92
C HIS A 279 -6.33 5.42 -14.96
N THR A 280 -5.76 4.29 -15.37
CA THR A 280 -6.40 2.96 -15.27
C THR A 280 -6.08 2.22 -13.97
N CYS A 281 -5.12 2.74 -13.19
CA CYS A 281 -4.78 2.24 -11.86
C CYS A 281 -5.29 3.20 -10.78
N TYR A 282 -6.00 2.65 -9.79
CA TYR A 282 -6.52 3.40 -8.66
C TYR A 282 -5.78 3.04 -7.37
N GLY A 283 -5.11 4.01 -6.77
CA GLY A 283 -4.50 3.85 -5.44
C GLY A 283 -5.49 4.25 -4.35
N VAL A 284 -5.67 3.42 -3.33
CA VAL A 284 -6.45 3.71 -2.11
C VAL A 284 -5.58 3.48 -0.89
N THR A 285 -5.62 4.43 0.03
CA THR A 285 -4.92 4.34 1.31
C THR A 285 -5.88 3.85 2.38
N ILE A 286 -5.52 2.79 3.10
CA ILE A 286 -6.33 2.22 4.18
C ILE A 286 -5.58 2.44 5.49
N ILE A 287 -6.23 3.03 6.49
CA ILE A 287 -5.63 3.31 7.81
C ILE A 287 -6.28 2.44 8.87
N VAL A 288 -5.50 1.53 9.45
CA VAL A 288 -5.89 0.66 10.57
C VAL A 288 -5.08 1.08 11.80
N GLU A 289 -5.73 1.50 12.88
CA GLU A 289 -5.11 2.05 14.09
C GLU A 289 -4.28 3.32 13.79
N GLY A 290 -2.98 3.16 13.48
CA GLY A 290 -2.08 4.24 13.09
C GLY A 290 -1.55 5.09 14.25
N GLY A 291 -0.36 5.66 14.06
CA GLY A 291 0.26 6.60 14.99
C GLY A 291 0.42 7.99 14.35
N LEU A 292 0.96 8.96 15.07
CA LEU A 292 1.14 10.32 14.54
C LEU A 292 1.98 10.38 13.26
N ASN A 293 2.94 9.48 13.07
CA ASN A 293 3.71 9.39 11.83
C ASN A 293 2.83 9.10 10.60
N THR A 294 1.69 8.43 10.80
CA THR A 294 0.70 8.14 9.76
C THR A 294 -0.02 9.42 9.28
N LEU A 295 -0.10 10.49 10.09
CA LEU A 295 -0.67 11.79 9.65
C LEU A 295 0.11 12.37 8.47
N LYS A 296 1.44 12.23 8.46
CA LYS A 296 2.26 12.70 7.35
C LYS A 296 1.92 11.99 6.04
N ILE A 297 1.66 10.68 6.11
CA ILE A 297 1.24 9.89 4.94
C ILE A 297 -0.14 10.32 4.48
N ILE A 298 -1.09 10.49 5.40
CA ILE A 298 -2.44 10.98 5.08
C ILE A 298 -2.38 12.32 4.36
N LYS A 299 -1.55 13.26 4.84
CA LYS A 299 -1.35 14.56 4.19
C LYS A 299 -0.77 14.42 2.78
N ASN A 300 0.31 13.65 2.62
CA ASN A 300 0.90 13.42 1.31
C ASN A 300 -0.11 12.75 0.34
N ASP A 301 -0.95 11.85 0.84
CA ASP A 301 -1.97 11.16 0.04
C ASP A 301 -3.12 12.09 -0.35
N ILE A 302 -3.50 13.01 0.53
CA ILE A 302 -4.44 14.10 0.21
C ILE A 302 -3.86 14.99 -0.89
N ASP A 303 -2.59 15.39 -0.80
CA ASP A 303 -1.92 16.21 -1.81
C ASP A 303 -1.91 15.51 -3.19
N GLU A 304 -1.71 14.19 -3.21
CA GLU A 304 -1.82 13.33 -4.40
C GLU A 304 -3.27 12.98 -4.79
N HIS A 305 -4.27 13.60 -4.17
CA HIS A 305 -5.70 13.39 -4.40
C HIS A 305 -6.10 11.91 -4.30
N ARG A 306 -5.51 11.18 -3.36
CA ARG A 306 -5.72 9.75 -3.16
C ARG A 306 -6.87 9.51 -2.18
N PRO A 307 -7.84 8.64 -2.48
CA PRO A 307 -8.87 8.28 -1.52
C PRO A 307 -8.28 7.56 -0.32
N ILE A 308 -8.79 7.90 0.87
CA ILE A 308 -8.36 7.37 2.16
C ILE A 308 -9.57 6.71 2.83
N VAL A 309 -9.39 5.49 3.33
CA VAL A 309 -10.39 4.74 4.11
C VAL A 309 -9.87 4.56 5.52
N LEU A 310 -10.55 5.18 6.49
CA LEU A 310 -10.29 5.03 7.92
C LEU A 310 -11.10 3.87 8.48
N ILE A 311 -10.46 2.98 9.22
CA ILE A 311 -11.15 1.84 9.84
C ILE A 311 -11.55 2.20 11.27
N LYS A 312 -12.82 2.55 11.47
CA LYS A 312 -13.36 2.87 12.80
C LYS A 312 -13.46 1.62 13.68
N GLY A 313 -13.14 1.76 14.95
CA GLY A 313 -13.01 0.70 15.94
C GLY A 313 -11.65 0.03 15.97
N SER A 314 -10.69 0.48 15.14
CA SER A 314 -9.33 -0.06 15.12
C SER A 314 -8.36 0.66 16.08
N GLY A 315 -8.78 1.77 16.69
CA GLY A 315 -8.03 2.52 17.70
C GLY A 315 -7.22 3.70 17.15
N ARG A 316 -6.59 4.42 18.08
CA ARG A 316 -5.62 5.51 17.86
C ARG A 316 -6.02 6.51 16.76
N LEU A 317 -5.16 6.73 15.76
CA LEU A 317 -5.34 7.79 14.77
C LEU A 317 -6.56 7.57 13.89
N ALA A 318 -6.85 6.32 13.48
CA ALA A 318 -8.01 5.99 12.69
C ALA A 318 -9.30 6.42 13.40
N ASP A 319 -9.43 6.07 14.69
CA ASP A 319 -10.59 6.47 15.50
C ASP A 319 -10.59 7.95 15.87
N THR A 320 -9.43 8.57 16.07
CA THR A 320 -9.30 10.01 16.29
C THR A 320 -9.91 10.79 15.13
N LEU A 321 -9.48 10.47 13.90
CA LEU A 321 -9.96 11.14 12.69
C LEU A 321 -11.42 10.79 12.40
N ALA A 322 -11.82 9.52 12.51
CA ALA A 322 -13.21 9.11 12.30
C ALA A 322 -14.17 9.83 13.25
N THR A 323 -13.81 9.93 14.53
CA THR A 323 -14.62 10.62 15.56
C THR A 323 -14.76 12.10 15.25
N LEU A 324 -13.66 12.79 14.91
CA LEU A 324 -13.68 14.21 14.58
C LEU A 324 -14.51 14.49 13.32
N ILE A 325 -14.40 13.62 12.32
CA ILE A 325 -15.17 13.69 11.09
C ILE A 325 -16.69 13.56 11.34
N GLU A 326 -17.09 12.62 12.18
CA GLU A 326 -18.50 12.42 12.55
C GLU A 326 -19.05 13.59 13.35
N GLN A 327 -18.25 14.13 14.28
CA GLN A 327 -18.57 15.34 15.02
C GLN A 327 -18.79 16.52 14.06
N SER A 328 -17.88 16.75 13.09
CA SER A 328 -18.04 17.81 12.09
C SER A 328 -19.31 17.65 11.25
N SER A 329 -19.66 16.43 10.84
CA SER A 329 -20.89 16.18 10.06
C SER A 329 -22.19 16.40 10.86
N THR A 330 -22.14 16.31 12.19
CA THR A 330 -23.30 16.54 13.06
C THR A 330 -23.52 18.05 13.32
N ILE A 331 -22.49 18.88 13.14
CA ILE A 331 -22.50 20.32 13.47
C ILE A 331 -23.10 21.20 12.35
N GLU A 332 -23.65 20.62 11.27
CA GLU A 332 -24.34 21.35 10.18
C GLU A 332 -25.54 22.24 10.61
N LYS A 333 -25.80 22.43 11.90
CA LYS A 333 -26.90 23.27 12.42
C LYS A 333 -26.51 24.47 13.28
N THR A 334 -25.23 24.70 13.59
CA THR A 334 -24.83 25.89 14.39
C THR A 334 -23.41 26.38 14.09
N VAL A 335 -23.30 27.46 13.30
CA VAL A 335 -22.25 28.51 13.19
C VAL A 335 -20.76 28.12 13.08
N GLN A 336 -20.33 26.91 13.43
CA GLN A 336 -18.92 26.47 13.40
C GLN A 336 -18.81 25.06 12.83
N ASN A 337 -18.60 24.92 11.52
CA ASN A 337 -18.50 23.61 10.82
C ASN A 337 -17.24 22.79 11.19
N TYR A 338 -16.41 23.24 12.13
CA TYR A 338 -15.13 22.59 12.47
C TYR A 338 -14.97 22.38 13.98
N PRO A 339 -14.35 21.27 14.40
CA PRO A 339 -14.03 21.04 15.81
C PRO A 339 -13.06 22.11 16.31
N THR A 340 -13.27 22.61 17.52
CA THR A 340 -12.33 23.57 18.14
C THR A 340 -11.02 22.87 18.52
N ASP A 341 -9.95 23.64 18.76
CA ASP A 341 -8.67 23.12 19.25
C ASP A 341 -8.85 22.27 20.52
N GLU A 342 -9.78 22.66 21.39
CA GLU A 342 -10.10 21.95 22.62
C GLU A 342 -10.84 20.62 22.34
N ASP A 343 -11.72 20.59 21.35
CA ASP A 343 -12.40 19.36 20.93
C ASP A 343 -11.40 18.37 20.33
N ILE A 344 -10.53 18.84 19.43
CA ILE A 344 -9.46 18.04 18.83
C ILE A 344 -8.54 17.51 19.93
N LYS A 345 -8.13 18.36 20.87
CA LYS A 345 -7.28 17.97 21.98
C LYS A 345 -7.89 16.85 22.81
N LYS A 346 -9.15 16.97 23.21
CA LYS A 346 -9.86 15.93 23.98
C LYS A 346 -9.92 14.59 23.25
N VAL A 347 -10.21 14.60 21.95
CA VAL A 347 -10.28 13.37 21.16
C VAL A 347 -8.88 12.76 20.99
N VAL A 348 -7.84 13.58 20.78
CA VAL A 348 -6.45 13.12 20.73
C VAL A 348 -6.03 12.49 22.06
N GLU A 349 -6.28 13.14 23.20
CA GLU A 349 -5.99 12.61 24.54
C GLU A 349 -6.70 11.30 24.82
N TYR A 350 -7.91 11.12 24.29
CA TYR A 350 -8.68 9.90 24.47
C TYR A 350 -8.10 8.70 23.71
N PHE A 351 -7.65 8.89 22.46
CA PHE A 351 -7.23 7.79 21.59
C PHE A 351 -5.71 7.59 21.48
N ILE A 352 -4.91 8.63 21.70
CA ILE A 352 -3.47 8.62 21.47
C ILE A 352 -2.75 8.79 22.82
N PRO A 353 -1.78 7.93 23.16
CA PRO A 353 -0.95 8.14 24.35
C PRO A 353 -0.18 9.47 24.26
N THR A 354 -0.42 10.36 25.20
CA THR A 354 0.18 11.70 25.27
C THR A 354 1.20 11.79 26.42
N PRO A 355 2.51 11.54 26.18
CA PRO A 355 3.55 11.77 27.19
C PRO A 355 3.71 13.26 27.53
N ASP A 356 4.44 13.57 28.61
CA ASP A 356 4.62 14.95 29.11
C ASP A 356 5.13 15.95 28.06
N ASN A 357 5.91 15.49 27.07
CA ASN A 357 6.46 16.30 26.00
C ASN A 357 5.66 16.21 24.67
N PHE A 358 4.40 15.78 24.73
CA PHE A 358 3.55 15.67 23.54
C PHE A 358 3.26 17.05 22.93
N ASP A 359 3.59 17.21 21.65
CA ASP A 359 3.33 18.46 20.92
C ASP A 359 1.88 18.50 20.42
N PHE A 360 0.98 18.92 21.32
CA PHE A 360 -0.43 19.13 20.98
C PHE A 360 -0.62 20.17 19.89
N ARG A 361 0.14 21.27 19.93
CA ARG A 361 -0.02 22.38 18.99
C ARG A 361 0.24 21.90 17.55
N SER A 362 1.36 21.23 17.32
CA SER A 362 1.68 20.67 15.99
C SER A 362 0.69 19.60 15.56
N THR A 363 0.27 18.73 16.49
CA THR A 363 -0.68 17.65 16.18
C THR A 363 -2.05 18.19 15.78
N ILE A 364 -2.58 19.17 16.52
CA ILE A 364 -3.87 19.81 16.24
C ILE A 364 -3.83 20.50 14.87
N GLU A 365 -2.78 21.26 14.56
CA GLU A 365 -2.65 21.93 13.25
C GLU A 365 -2.56 20.94 12.08
N GLN A 366 -1.88 19.80 12.28
CA GLN A 366 -1.85 18.73 11.28
C GLN A 366 -3.23 18.10 11.08
N ILE A 367 -3.97 17.81 12.16
CA ILE A 367 -5.32 17.27 12.09
C ILE A 367 -6.27 18.26 11.41
N LYS A 368 -6.25 19.55 11.78
CA LYS A 368 -7.05 20.59 11.11
C LYS A 368 -6.78 20.65 9.61
N THR A 369 -5.52 20.48 9.20
CA THR A 369 -5.15 20.42 7.78
C THR A 369 -5.83 19.25 7.07
N VAL A 370 -5.86 18.08 7.71
CA VAL A 370 -6.55 16.89 7.18
C VAL A 370 -8.06 17.11 7.12
N LEU A 371 -8.65 17.75 8.13
CA LEU A 371 -10.10 17.91 8.28
C LEU A 371 -10.73 19.07 7.47
N LYS A 372 -9.96 19.83 6.69
CA LYS A 372 -10.52 20.89 5.85
C LYS A 372 -11.63 20.37 4.92
N GLU A 373 -12.65 21.19 4.66
CA GLU A 373 -13.77 20.88 3.74
C GLU A 373 -13.28 20.38 2.39
N GLU A 374 -12.22 21.00 1.84
CA GLU A 374 -11.65 20.63 0.55
C GLU A 374 -11.15 19.18 0.50
N ASN A 375 -10.80 18.59 1.64
CA ASN A 375 -10.28 17.22 1.73
C ASN A 375 -11.37 16.20 2.04
N ARG A 376 -12.58 16.64 2.43
CA ARG A 376 -13.62 15.77 2.99
C ARG A 376 -14.06 14.66 2.05
N TYR A 377 -14.05 14.91 0.73
CA TYR A 377 -14.43 13.94 -0.30
C TYR A 377 -13.41 12.80 -0.48
N LEU A 378 -12.16 12.99 -0.03
CA LEU A 378 -11.12 11.97 -0.07
C LEU A 378 -11.17 11.06 1.15
N ILE A 379 -11.68 11.53 2.29
CA ILE A 379 -11.64 10.80 3.56
C ILE A 379 -12.95 10.07 3.81
N ASN A 380 -12.89 8.74 3.70
CA ASN A 380 -13.99 7.82 3.88
C ASN A 380 -13.79 7.03 5.17
N VAL A 381 -14.87 6.69 5.85
CA VAL A 381 -14.84 5.92 7.11
C VAL A 381 -15.59 4.62 6.89
N PHE A 382 -15.00 3.51 7.32
CA PHE A 382 -15.68 2.22 7.43
C PHE A 382 -15.87 1.88 8.90
N SER A 383 -17.08 1.45 9.26
CA SER A 383 -17.47 1.00 10.59
C SER A 383 -18.24 -0.33 10.48
N LEU A 384 -18.13 -1.18 11.50
CA LEU A 384 -18.90 -2.44 11.58
C LEU A 384 -20.42 -2.25 11.63
N ASN A 385 -20.88 -1.02 11.89
CA ASN A 385 -22.29 -0.67 11.94
C ASN A 385 -22.81 -0.15 10.60
N ASP A 386 -21.95 0.00 9.60
CA ASP A 386 -22.35 0.48 8.27
C ASP A 386 -23.10 -0.63 7.51
N ASP A 387 -24.05 -0.24 6.67
CA ASP A 387 -24.73 -1.17 5.76
C ASP A 387 -23.77 -1.72 4.70
N ASN A 388 -22.75 -0.92 4.34
CA ASN A 388 -21.72 -1.29 3.38
C ASN A 388 -20.62 -2.10 4.06
N ASN A 389 -20.18 -3.18 3.42
CA ASN A 389 -18.95 -3.86 3.80
C ASN A 389 -17.71 -3.04 3.41
N MET A 390 -16.54 -3.42 3.92
CA MET A 390 -15.32 -2.65 3.70
C MET A 390 -14.89 -2.57 2.22
N ALA A 391 -15.10 -3.62 1.42
CA ALA A 391 -14.79 -3.59 -0.01
C ALA A 391 -15.66 -2.55 -0.74
N GLN A 392 -16.95 -2.48 -0.39
CA GLN A 392 -17.85 -1.47 -0.91
C GLN A 392 -17.41 -0.05 -0.51
N THR A 393 -16.93 0.16 0.72
CA THR A 393 -16.37 1.45 1.15
C THR A 393 -15.11 1.83 0.36
N ILE A 394 -14.22 0.88 0.06
CA ILE A 394 -13.04 1.10 -0.80
C ILE A 394 -13.46 1.57 -2.19
N PHE A 395 -14.40 0.87 -2.83
CA PHE A 395 -14.86 1.25 -4.16
C PHE A 395 -15.62 2.58 -4.14
N ASN A 396 -16.47 2.82 -3.13
CA ASN A 396 -17.15 4.11 -2.96
C ASN A 396 -16.15 5.27 -2.83
N ALA A 397 -15.05 5.09 -2.12
CA ALA A 397 -14.01 6.11 -1.99
C ALA A 397 -13.39 6.50 -3.36
N ILE A 398 -13.15 5.50 -4.22
CA ILE A 398 -12.66 5.74 -5.59
C ILE A 398 -13.73 6.46 -6.41
N PHE A 399 -14.97 6.00 -6.31
CA PHE A 399 -16.08 6.54 -7.06
C PHE A 399 -16.43 7.99 -6.71
N VAL A 400 -16.38 8.36 -5.41
CA VAL A 400 -16.53 9.74 -4.94
C VAL A 400 -15.44 10.63 -5.54
N LYS A 401 -14.18 10.17 -5.57
CA LYS A 401 -13.08 10.90 -6.21
C LYS A 401 -13.33 11.10 -7.70
N ILE A 402 -13.68 10.05 -8.44
CA ILE A 402 -13.94 10.16 -9.88
C ILE A 402 -15.06 11.16 -10.11
N LYS A 403 -16.17 11.07 -9.36
CA LYS A 403 -17.29 12.02 -9.45
C LYS A 403 -16.83 13.47 -9.22
N LYS A 404 -16.00 13.71 -8.21
CA LYS A 404 -15.49 15.06 -7.90
C LYS A 404 -14.69 15.63 -9.06
N ASN A 405 -13.80 14.83 -9.67
CA ASN A 405 -13.05 15.22 -10.88
C ASN A 405 -14.00 15.56 -12.04
N VAL A 406 -15.00 14.72 -12.31
CA VAL A 406 -16.00 14.98 -13.37
C VAL A 406 -16.76 16.29 -13.13
N VAL A 407 -17.16 16.57 -11.88
CA VAL A 407 -17.87 17.81 -11.53
C VAL A 407 -16.96 19.03 -11.73
N ASP A 408 -15.72 18.97 -11.25
CA ASP A 408 -14.78 20.09 -11.34
C ASP A 408 -14.38 20.38 -12.80
N ASP A 409 -14.19 19.34 -13.62
CA ASP A 409 -13.97 19.46 -15.06
C ASP A 409 -15.17 20.09 -15.77
N ASN A 410 -16.40 19.68 -15.43
CA ASN A 410 -17.61 20.27 -16.01
C ASN A 410 -17.83 21.73 -15.61
N VAL A 411 -17.46 22.14 -14.39
CA VAL A 411 -17.50 23.55 -13.96
C VAL A 411 -16.49 24.39 -14.76
N ASN A 412 -15.31 23.84 -15.05
CA ASN A 412 -14.29 24.50 -15.86
C ASN A 412 -14.65 24.56 -17.35
N ILE A 413 -15.27 23.50 -17.90
CA ILE A 413 -15.77 23.43 -19.29
C ILE A 413 -16.97 24.36 -19.51
N ARG A 414 -17.82 24.62 -18.51
CA ARG A 414 -18.90 25.62 -18.66
C ARG A 414 -18.40 27.06 -18.90
N LYS A 415 -17.08 27.31 -18.80
CA LYS A 415 -16.44 28.58 -19.16
C LYS A 415 -15.79 28.59 -20.55
N ASN A 416 -15.69 27.45 -21.27
CA ASN A 416 -15.14 27.34 -22.63
C ASN A 416 -15.81 26.19 -23.40
N GLU A 417 -16.30 26.45 -24.61
CA GLU A 417 -17.16 25.54 -25.39
C GLU A 417 -16.73 24.05 -25.43
N ARG A 418 -17.71 23.20 -25.08
CA ARG A 418 -17.96 21.77 -25.38
C ARG A 418 -16.75 20.88 -25.69
N ASN A 419 -16.53 19.86 -24.85
CA ASN A 419 -15.76 18.67 -25.25
C ASN A 419 -16.33 17.35 -24.72
N ASN A 420 -16.08 16.28 -25.49
CA ASN A 420 -16.47 14.87 -25.33
C ASN A 420 -15.95 14.17 -24.04
N GLN A 421 -15.43 14.92 -23.07
CA GLN A 421 -14.71 14.37 -21.90
C GLN A 421 -15.67 13.84 -20.81
N GLY A 422 -16.78 14.54 -20.54
CA GLY A 422 -17.72 14.17 -19.48
C GLY A 422 -18.53 12.88 -19.73
N GLN A 423 -18.65 12.45 -20.99
CA GLN A 423 -19.28 11.18 -21.37
C GLN A 423 -18.31 10.01 -21.17
N ASN A 424 -17.05 10.17 -21.61
CA ASN A 424 -15.95 9.21 -21.42
C ASN A 424 -15.74 8.85 -19.94
N ASP A 425 -15.95 9.80 -19.02
CA ASP A 425 -15.81 9.52 -17.59
C ASP A 425 -16.99 8.74 -16.98
N GLN A 426 -18.20 8.83 -17.54
CA GLN A 426 -19.33 7.97 -17.17
C GLN A 426 -19.14 6.54 -17.69
N ASP A 427 -18.62 6.40 -18.91
CA ASP A 427 -18.29 5.10 -19.49
C ASP A 427 -17.19 4.40 -18.68
N LYS A 428 -16.17 5.15 -18.23
CA LYS A 428 -15.16 4.65 -17.30
C LYS A 428 -15.78 4.17 -16.00
N LEU A 429 -16.72 4.90 -15.41
CA LEU A 429 -17.40 4.50 -14.17
C LEU A 429 -18.18 3.18 -14.34
N ILE A 430 -18.90 3.03 -15.45
CA ILE A 430 -19.64 1.80 -15.75
C ILE A 430 -18.69 0.64 -16.00
N ASN A 431 -17.63 0.84 -16.79
CA ASN A 431 -16.63 -0.17 -17.06
C ASN A 431 -15.91 -0.62 -15.78
N LEU A 432 -15.57 0.31 -14.88
CA LEU A 432 -15.00 -0.03 -13.58
C LEU A 432 -15.99 -0.81 -12.70
N ALA A 433 -17.26 -0.43 -12.67
CA ALA A 433 -18.27 -1.22 -11.94
C ALA A 433 -18.46 -2.62 -12.51
N LEU A 434 -18.38 -2.78 -13.84
CA LEU A 434 -18.41 -4.09 -14.50
C LEU A 434 -17.18 -4.92 -14.12
N GLU A 435 -15.98 -4.35 -14.25
CA GLU A 435 -14.71 -5.01 -13.93
C GLU A 435 -14.62 -5.40 -12.45
N TRP A 436 -15.03 -4.50 -11.56
CA TRP A 436 -14.94 -4.70 -10.11
C TRP A 436 -16.17 -5.39 -9.55
N ASN A 437 -17.14 -5.70 -10.41
CA ASN A 437 -18.40 -6.31 -10.04
C ASN A 437 -19.12 -5.56 -8.89
N TYR A 438 -19.08 -4.22 -8.92
CA TYR A 438 -19.64 -3.38 -7.87
C TYR A 438 -20.45 -2.23 -8.46
N PHE A 439 -21.73 -2.53 -8.70
CA PHE A 439 -22.64 -1.63 -9.39
C PHE A 439 -23.44 -0.69 -8.46
N GLU A 440 -23.59 -1.06 -7.18
CA GLU A 440 -24.35 -0.27 -6.20
C GLU A 440 -23.72 1.11 -5.97
N GLY A 441 -22.38 1.18 -5.98
CA GLY A 441 -21.63 2.44 -5.84
C GLY A 441 -21.72 3.37 -7.05
N VAL A 442 -22.09 2.87 -8.22
CA VAL A 442 -22.16 3.66 -9.48
C VAL A 442 -23.53 4.30 -9.69
N LEU A 443 -24.61 3.69 -9.17
CA LEU A 443 -25.98 4.19 -9.31
C LEU A 443 -26.20 5.65 -8.83
N PRO A 444 -25.60 6.14 -7.73
CA PRO A 444 -25.72 7.53 -7.30
C PRO A 444 -24.90 8.53 -8.14
N ILE A 445 -24.07 8.03 -9.06
CA ILE A 445 -23.05 8.80 -9.79
C ILE A 445 -23.42 8.94 -11.27
N LEU A 446 -24.15 7.97 -11.81
CA LEU A 446 -24.67 8.04 -13.18
C LEU A 446 -25.68 9.18 -13.34
N HIS A 447 -25.38 10.10 -14.26
CA HIS A 447 -26.31 11.15 -14.70
C HIS A 447 -27.19 10.63 -15.85
N THR A 448 -28.02 9.62 -15.58
CA THR A 448 -28.96 9.07 -16.57
C THR A 448 -30.37 9.65 -16.40
N ARG A 449 -31.16 9.74 -17.49
CA ARG A 449 -32.61 10.02 -17.42
C ARG A 449 -33.27 9.05 -16.43
N GLN A 450 -34.33 9.49 -15.74
CA GLN A 450 -34.97 8.73 -14.66
C GLN A 450 -35.38 7.31 -15.09
N ASP A 451 -35.91 7.16 -16.31
CA ASP A 451 -36.28 5.86 -16.89
C ASP A 451 -35.08 4.96 -17.20
N THR A 452 -33.99 5.56 -17.68
CA THR A 452 -32.71 4.86 -17.91
C THR A 452 -32.08 4.45 -16.58
N LYS A 453 -32.18 5.29 -15.55
CA LYS A 453 -31.71 4.98 -14.19
C LYS A 453 -32.45 3.79 -13.61
N LEU A 454 -33.78 3.74 -13.79
CA LEU A 454 -34.62 2.60 -13.41
C LEU A 454 -34.20 1.32 -14.15
N ARG A 455 -34.05 1.35 -15.48
CA ARG A 455 -33.58 0.19 -16.27
C ARG A 455 -32.18 -0.29 -15.85
N VAL A 456 -31.25 0.63 -15.62
CA VAL A 456 -29.90 0.31 -15.15
C VAL A 456 -29.96 -0.32 -13.76
N THR A 457 -30.76 0.23 -12.85
CA THR A 457 -30.98 -0.31 -11.49
C THR A 457 -31.57 -1.72 -11.53
N ASP A 458 -32.61 -1.96 -12.34
CA ASP A 458 -33.25 -3.27 -12.48
C ASP A 458 -32.30 -4.31 -13.10
N THR A 459 -31.48 -3.90 -14.07
CA THR A 459 -30.49 -4.78 -14.71
C THR A 459 -29.36 -5.14 -13.75
N ILE A 460 -28.88 -4.17 -12.97
CA ILE A 460 -27.90 -4.39 -11.89
C ILE A 460 -28.48 -5.32 -10.81
N HIS A 461 -29.75 -5.13 -10.44
CA HIS A 461 -30.39 -5.99 -9.45
C HIS A 461 -30.46 -7.45 -9.92
N ARG A 462 -30.84 -7.67 -11.18
CA ARG A 462 -30.82 -9.00 -11.83
C ARG A 462 -29.41 -9.60 -11.87
N LEU A 463 -28.40 -8.80 -12.21
CA LEU A 463 -26.98 -9.18 -12.18
C LEU A 463 -26.54 -9.67 -10.80
N ASN A 464 -26.81 -8.88 -9.76
CA ASN A 464 -26.44 -9.21 -8.39
C ASN A 464 -27.14 -10.48 -7.88
N GLN A 465 -28.42 -10.70 -8.23
CA GLN A 465 -29.13 -11.93 -7.89
C GLN A 465 -28.50 -13.15 -8.59
N THR A 466 -28.20 -13.02 -9.89
CA THR A 466 -27.63 -14.10 -10.72
C THR A 466 -26.24 -14.48 -10.23
N LYS A 467 -25.39 -13.50 -9.91
CA LYS A 467 -24.05 -13.74 -9.31
C LYS A 467 -24.15 -14.40 -7.95
N ARG A 468 -25.05 -13.96 -7.07
CA ARG A 468 -25.26 -14.60 -5.76
C ARG A 468 -25.61 -16.08 -5.91
N LYS A 469 -26.46 -16.43 -6.88
CA LYS A 469 -26.82 -17.81 -7.22
C LYS A 469 -25.61 -18.61 -7.68
N LEU A 470 -24.79 -18.05 -8.56
CA LEU A 470 -23.53 -18.67 -9.03
C LEU A 470 -22.46 -18.80 -7.95
N THR A 471 -22.46 -17.96 -6.92
CA THR A 471 -21.43 -17.98 -5.86
C THR A 471 -21.83 -18.90 -4.70
N LYS A 472 -23.09 -18.82 -4.24
CA LYS A 472 -23.57 -19.61 -3.09
C LYS A 472 -24.06 -21.01 -3.46
N ASP A 473 -24.66 -21.17 -4.64
CA ASP A 473 -25.31 -22.42 -5.04
C ASP A 473 -24.55 -23.15 -6.15
N LYS A 474 -23.31 -22.74 -6.49
CA LYS A 474 -22.54 -23.34 -7.59
C LYS A 474 -22.45 -24.87 -7.53
N LEU A 475 -22.24 -25.39 -6.31
CA LEU A 475 -22.12 -26.83 -6.04
C LEU A 475 -23.46 -27.58 -6.04
N ARG A 476 -24.58 -26.84 -6.05
CA ARG A 476 -25.95 -27.38 -6.05
C ARG A 476 -26.63 -27.30 -7.42
N LEU A 477 -26.06 -26.54 -8.35
CA LEU A 477 -26.58 -26.39 -9.71
C LEU A 477 -26.15 -27.58 -10.58
N THR A 478 -27.07 -28.11 -11.37
CA THR A 478 -26.75 -29.07 -12.43
C THR A 478 -25.97 -28.38 -13.56
N GLY A 479 -25.25 -29.15 -14.39
CA GLY A 479 -24.43 -28.57 -15.48
C GLY A 479 -25.25 -27.72 -16.48
N ALA A 480 -26.51 -28.07 -16.73
CA ALA A 480 -27.41 -27.29 -17.58
C ALA A 480 -27.90 -26.00 -16.90
N GLU A 481 -28.14 -26.03 -15.60
CA GLU A 481 -28.52 -24.85 -14.82
C GLU A 481 -27.37 -23.88 -14.65
N LEU A 482 -26.14 -24.39 -14.49
CA LEU A 482 -24.93 -23.57 -14.46
C LEU A 482 -24.77 -22.79 -15.77
N LEU A 483 -24.81 -23.50 -16.91
CA LEU A 483 -24.69 -22.88 -18.23
C LEU A 483 -25.79 -21.86 -18.51
N ARG A 484 -27.04 -22.14 -18.10
CA ARG A 484 -28.14 -21.18 -18.22
C ARG A 484 -27.91 -19.93 -17.37
N THR A 485 -27.44 -20.10 -16.13
CA THR A 485 -27.19 -18.98 -15.21
C THR A 485 -25.98 -18.15 -15.68
N GLU A 486 -24.95 -18.76 -16.27
CA GLU A 486 -23.83 -18.06 -16.91
C GLU A 486 -24.26 -17.28 -18.16
N ASN A 487 -25.16 -17.83 -18.98
CA ASN A 487 -25.73 -17.11 -20.12
C ASN A 487 -26.62 -15.93 -19.70
N GLU A 488 -27.45 -16.10 -18.66
CA GLU A 488 -28.24 -15.01 -18.06
C GLU A 488 -27.34 -13.89 -17.54
N LEU A 489 -26.19 -14.26 -16.95
CA LEU A 489 -25.20 -13.31 -16.49
C LEU A 489 -24.59 -12.51 -17.65
N GLN A 490 -24.12 -13.20 -18.69
CA GLN A 490 -23.54 -12.59 -19.88
C GLN A 490 -24.54 -11.65 -20.55
N GLN A 491 -25.80 -12.07 -20.68
CA GLN A 491 -26.85 -11.28 -21.30
C GLN A 491 -27.13 -9.99 -20.53
N ALA A 492 -27.12 -10.02 -19.20
CA ALA A 492 -27.31 -8.83 -18.37
C ALA A 492 -26.09 -7.87 -18.41
N GLU A 493 -24.87 -8.40 -18.52
CA GLU A 493 -23.65 -7.60 -18.74
C GLU A 493 -23.67 -6.93 -20.12
N ASP A 494 -24.10 -7.65 -21.16
CA ASP A 494 -24.27 -7.11 -22.50
C ASP A 494 -25.40 -6.07 -22.57
N GLU A 495 -26.49 -6.26 -21.81
CA GLU A 495 -27.57 -5.26 -21.69
C GLU A 495 -27.06 -3.95 -21.07
N LEU A 496 -26.22 -4.01 -20.03
CA LEU A 496 -25.59 -2.82 -19.45
C LEU A 496 -24.65 -2.12 -20.44
N ARG A 497 -23.86 -2.87 -21.21
CA ARG A 497 -23.00 -2.33 -22.27
C ARG A 497 -23.83 -1.64 -23.37
N LEU A 498 -24.96 -2.24 -23.76
CA LEU A 498 -25.85 -1.71 -24.81
C LEU A 498 -26.63 -0.48 -24.35
N ILE A 499 -27.10 -0.46 -23.09
CA ILE A 499 -27.73 0.74 -22.49
C ILE A 499 -26.77 1.92 -22.54
N ASN A 500 -25.47 1.66 -22.39
CA ASN A 500 -24.45 2.69 -22.49
C ASN A 500 -24.31 3.26 -23.91
N THR A 501 -24.20 2.40 -24.92
CA THR A 501 -24.08 2.78 -26.34
C THR A 501 -25.35 3.46 -26.88
N THR A 502 -26.54 3.05 -26.41
CA THR A 502 -27.81 3.64 -26.87
C THR A 502 -28.00 5.08 -26.40
N ASN A 503 -27.39 5.45 -25.25
CA ASN A 503 -27.39 6.83 -24.77
C ASN A 503 -26.46 7.73 -25.61
N GLU A 504 -25.39 7.18 -26.21
CA GLU A 504 -24.53 7.90 -27.17
C GLU A 504 -25.29 8.22 -28.48
N VAL A 505 -25.99 7.24 -29.03
CA VAL A 505 -26.70 7.38 -30.33
C VAL A 505 -27.85 8.40 -30.25
N LYS A 506 -28.71 8.31 -29.22
CA LYS A 506 -29.84 9.26 -29.06
C LYS A 506 -29.41 10.72 -28.86
N PHE A 507 -28.21 10.94 -28.34
CA PHE A 507 -27.67 12.30 -28.17
C PHE A 507 -27.05 12.85 -29.47
N LEU A 508 -26.45 11.98 -30.29
CA LEU A 508 -25.98 12.34 -31.63
C LEU A 508 -27.16 12.68 -32.55
N GLU A 509 -28.26 11.90 -32.50
CA GLU A 509 -29.50 12.20 -33.23
C GLU A 509 -30.12 13.55 -32.80
N MET A 510 -30.14 13.88 -31.50
CA MET A 510 -30.61 15.19 -31.01
C MET A 510 -29.68 16.38 -31.37
N LYS A 511 -28.43 16.11 -31.76
CA LYS A 511 -27.45 17.12 -32.22
C LYS A 511 -27.56 17.39 -33.71
N GLU A 512 -28.11 16.47 -34.50
CA GLU A 512 -28.41 16.70 -35.92
C GLU A 512 -29.74 17.46 -36.11
N GLU A 513 -30.60 17.48 -35.08
CA GLU A 513 -31.89 18.21 -35.08
C GLU A 513 -31.83 19.64 -34.47
N ASN A 514 -30.68 20.14 -34.02
CA ASN A 514 -30.46 21.53 -33.58
C ASN A 514 -29.28 22.17 -34.32
#